data_AF-A0A8H6S0M2-F1
#
_entry.id   AF-A0A8H6S0M2-F1
#
_cell.length_a   1.000
_cell.length_b   1.000
_cell.length_c   1.000
_cell.angle_alpha   90.00
_cell.angle_beta   90.00
_cell.angle_gamma   90.00
#
_symmetry.space_group_name_H-M   'P 1'
#
loop_
_entity.id
_entity.type
_entity.pdbx_description
1 polymer ?
#
loop_
_entity_poly.entity_id
_entity_poly.type
_entity_poly.pdbx_seq_one_letter_code
_entity_poly.pdbx_strand_id
1 'polypeptide(L)'
;MPPLPAPSPDQPYMHVSALEAGTIQLPMDFIVQGAAHAYKRCPSLAFYLRHSASARDLVFDLGLRKDLGSYPPAVQAHYLDAHTGRMHCAVPQDAAESCVRGGVDPAKVERVVISHLHFDHIGDHTPFSAATFLIGGDGEATLADGYPGNPAAFSLSASVPRERTLFLTRAAHLTARRTSPRRSARSRRRTTSSATAPRTSSTRRATARAT
;
A
#
# COMPACT_ATOMS: atom_id res chain seq x y z
N MET A 1 1.10 -21.87 -9.62
CA MET A 1 1.92 -21.13 -8.63
C MET A 1 2.17 -22.05 -7.44
N PRO A 2 3.38 -22.13 -6.86
CA PRO A 2 3.57 -22.89 -5.63
C PRO A 2 2.75 -22.26 -4.50
N PRO A 3 2.36 -23.04 -3.48
CA PRO A 3 1.54 -22.57 -2.37
C PRO A 3 2.23 -21.45 -1.59
N LEU A 4 1.42 -20.64 -0.89
CA LEU A 4 1.93 -19.68 0.08
C LEU A 4 2.69 -20.42 1.19
N PRO A 5 3.75 -19.82 1.76
CA PRO A 5 4.47 -20.42 2.88
C PRO A 5 3.53 -20.63 4.07
N ALA A 6 3.72 -21.73 4.81
CA ALA A 6 2.99 -21.97 6.05
C ALA A 6 3.30 -20.88 7.10
N PRO A 7 2.34 -20.55 7.98
CA PRO A 7 2.55 -19.61 9.07
C PRO A 7 3.75 -19.96 9.97
N SER A 8 4.48 -18.96 10.43
CA SER A 8 5.56 -19.12 11.43
C SER A 8 5.53 -18.01 12.50
N PRO A 9 6.06 -18.25 13.71
CA PRO A 9 5.95 -17.30 14.83
C PRO A 9 6.48 -15.89 14.56
N ASP A 10 7.48 -15.75 13.68
CA ASP A 10 8.11 -14.47 13.31
C ASP A 10 7.88 -14.10 11.85
N GLN A 11 6.78 -14.58 11.25
CA GLN A 11 6.48 -14.29 9.84
C GLN A 11 6.21 -12.79 9.64
N PRO A 12 6.92 -12.13 8.71
CA PRO A 12 6.63 -10.74 8.40
C PRO A 12 5.21 -10.57 7.84
N TYR A 13 4.52 -9.54 8.33
CA TYR A 13 3.20 -9.12 7.89
C TYR A 13 3.19 -7.61 7.56
N MET A 14 2.09 -7.13 6.97
CA MET A 14 1.83 -5.71 6.74
C MET A 14 0.81 -5.21 7.76
N HIS A 15 1.08 -4.10 8.42
CA HIS A 15 0.01 -3.27 8.96
C HIS A 15 -0.67 -2.55 7.80
N VAL A 16 -2.00 -2.53 7.78
CA VAL A 16 -2.78 -1.92 6.71
C VAL A 16 -3.76 -0.92 7.32
N SER A 17 -3.79 0.29 6.77
CA SER A 17 -4.74 1.34 7.14
C SER A 17 -5.43 1.85 5.89
N ALA A 18 -6.76 1.92 5.90
CA ALA A 18 -7.50 2.55 4.82
C ALA A 18 -7.28 4.06 4.87
N LEU A 19 -7.04 4.67 3.71
CA LEU A 19 -6.96 6.11 3.53
C LEU A 19 -8.28 6.58 2.95
N GLU A 20 -8.82 7.66 3.50
CA GLU A 20 -9.86 8.41 2.82
C GLU A 20 -9.25 9.11 1.61
N ALA A 21 -9.72 8.76 0.42
CA ALA A 21 -9.22 9.28 -0.85
C ALA A 21 -10.37 9.62 -1.81
N GLY A 22 -11.47 10.10 -1.23
CA GLY A 22 -12.70 10.49 -1.92
C GLY A 22 -13.74 9.39 -2.09
N THR A 23 -14.93 9.80 -2.54
CA THR A 23 -16.09 8.92 -2.79
C THR A 23 -16.70 9.22 -4.15
N ILE A 24 -17.30 8.20 -4.75
CA ILE A 24 -17.96 8.26 -6.06
C ILE A 24 -19.40 7.77 -5.91
N GLN A 25 -20.35 8.48 -6.48
CA GLN A 25 -21.68 7.95 -6.73
C GLN A 25 -21.68 7.16 -8.03
N LEU A 26 -21.70 5.83 -7.92
CA LEU A 26 -21.62 4.91 -9.05
C LEU A 26 -23.02 4.40 -9.45
N PRO A 27 -23.37 4.43 -10.74
CA PRO A 27 -24.55 3.75 -11.25
C PRO A 27 -24.32 2.24 -11.23
N MET A 28 -25.16 1.50 -10.51
CA MET A 28 -24.94 0.09 -10.20
C MET A 28 -25.03 -0.84 -11.41
N ASP A 29 -25.86 -0.51 -12.39
CA ASP A 29 -25.96 -1.19 -13.69
C ASP A 29 -24.68 -1.07 -14.54
N PHE A 30 -23.78 -0.16 -14.15
CA PHE A 30 -22.48 0.02 -14.77
C PHE A 30 -21.37 -0.83 -14.15
N ILE A 31 -21.57 -1.29 -12.92
CA ILE A 31 -20.61 -2.09 -12.16
C ILE A 31 -21.05 -3.55 -12.08
N VAL A 32 -22.35 -3.81 -11.93
CA VAL A 32 -22.92 -5.12 -11.73
C VAL A 32 -23.89 -5.43 -12.87
N GLN A 33 -23.51 -6.40 -13.70
CA GLN A 33 -24.34 -6.85 -14.82
C GLN A 33 -25.72 -7.32 -14.33
N GLY A 34 -26.78 -6.75 -14.92
CA GLY A 34 -28.17 -7.08 -14.57
C GLY A 34 -28.72 -6.36 -13.34
N ALA A 35 -27.95 -5.47 -12.70
CA ALA A 35 -28.48 -4.62 -11.64
C ALA A 35 -29.45 -3.55 -12.20
N ALA A 36 -30.41 -3.12 -11.38
CA ALA A 36 -31.25 -1.99 -11.70
C ALA A 36 -30.44 -0.68 -11.70
N HIS A 37 -30.87 0.28 -12.51
CA HIS A 37 -30.27 1.62 -12.51
C HIS A 37 -30.54 2.31 -11.17
N ALA A 38 -29.50 2.40 -10.34
CA ALA A 38 -29.52 3.05 -9.05
C ALA A 38 -28.11 3.52 -8.69
N TYR A 39 -28.00 4.62 -7.94
CA TYR A 39 -26.71 5.12 -7.49
C TYR A 39 -26.33 4.58 -6.12
N LYS A 40 -25.07 4.18 -5.96
CA LYS A 40 -24.46 3.88 -4.66
C LYS A 40 -23.21 4.72 -4.45
N ARG A 41 -23.05 5.23 -3.23
CA ARG A 41 -21.82 5.90 -2.82
C ARG A 41 -20.77 4.85 -2.46
N CYS A 42 -19.67 4.84 -3.17
CA CYS A 42 -18.53 3.94 -2.96
C CYS A 42 -17.27 4.75 -2.66
N PRO A 43 -16.36 4.27 -1.80
CA PRO A 43 -15.06 4.90 -1.63
C PRO A 43 -14.18 4.64 -2.86
N SER A 44 -13.39 5.64 -3.23
CA SER A 44 -12.20 5.44 -4.05
C SER A 44 -11.09 4.96 -3.10
N LEU A 45 -10.69 3.69 -3.26
CA LEU A 45 -9.91 2.98 -2.26
C LEU A 45 -8.41 3.31 -2.38
N ALA A 46 -7.81 3.69 -1.27
CA ALA A 46 -6.38 3.81 -1.09
C ALA A 46 -5.97 3.26 0.28
N PHE A 47 -4.75 2.75 0.40
CA PHE A 47 -4.26 2.13 1.64
C PHE A 47 -2.84 2.55 1.95
N TYR A 48 -2.56 2.81 3.22
CA TYR A 48 -1.21 2.87 3.75
C TYR A 48 -0.81 1.50 4.31
N LEU A 49 0.40 1.07 3.97
CA LEU A 49 0.96 -0.20 4.38
C LEU A 49 2.32 0.00 5.04
N ARG A 50 2.51 -0.62 6.20
CA ARG A 50 3.78 -0.64 6.91
C ARG A 50 4.25 -2.07 7.15
N HIS A 51 5.41 -2.42 6.59
CA HIS A 51 5.97 -3.75 6.74
C HIS A 51 6.55 -3.95 8.16
N SER A 52 6.04 -4.95 8.88
CA SER A 52 6.39 -5.22 10.29
C SER A 52 7.89 -5.41 10.54
N ALA A 53 8.61 -6.12 9.66
CA ALA A 53 10.01 -6.46 9.89
C ALA A 53 11.00 -5.37 9.44
N SER A 54 10.68 -4.61 8.39
CA SER A 54 11.59 -3.59 7.84
C SER A 54 11.16 -2.16 8.14
N ALA A 55 9.98 -1.96 8.74
CA ALA A 55 9.41 -0.64 8.99
C ALA A 55 9.30 0.25 7.73
N ARG A 56 9.18 -0.39 6.56
CA ARG A 56 9.07 0.32 5.27
C ARG A 56 7.64 0.71 5.02
N ASP A 57 7.48 1.91 4.50
CA ASP A 57 6.20 2.57 4.29
C ASP A 57 5.84 2.61 2.82
N LEU A 58 4.63 2.13 2.52
CA LEU A 58 4.09 2.03 1.18
C LEU A 58 2.68 2.60 1.16
N VAL A 59 2.26 3.08 0.01
CA VAL A 59 0.86 3.39 -0.28
C VAL A 59 0.41 2.56 -1.48
N PHE A 60 -0.81 2.05 -1.43
CA PHE A 60 -1.47 1.34 -2.52
C PHE A 60 -2.65 2.19 -2.99
N ASP A 61 -2.58 2.63 -4.24
CA ASP A 61 -3.42 3.65 -4.88
C ASP A 61 -3.46 4.99 -4.14
N LEU A 62 -3.86 6.03 -4.86
CA LEU A 62 -3.96 7.40 -4.34
C LEU A 62 -5.39 7.95 -4.40
N GLY A 63 -6.32 7.13 -4.88
CA GLY A 63 -7.73 7.46 -5.04
C GLY A 63 -8.00 8.60 -6.03
N LEU A 64 -8.93 9.48 -5.68
CA LEU A 64 -9.31 10.64 -6.50
C LEU A 64 -8.38 11.84 -6.28
N ARG A 65 -8.23 12.67 -7.32
CA ARG A 65 -7.66 14.01 -7.24
C ARG A 65 -8.67 14.96 -6.62
N LYS A 66 -8.20 15.86 -5.76
CA LYS A 66 -9.05 16.90 -5.16
C LYS A 66 -9.48 17.95 -6.19
N ASP A 67 -8.56 18.34 -7.06
CA ASP A 67 -8.88 19.13 -8.25
C ASP A 67 -9.41 18.21 -9.37
N LEU A 68 -10.73 18.08 -9.44
CA LEU A 68 -11.42 17.29 -10.47
C LEU A 68 -11.24 17.88 -11.88
N GLY A 69 -10.94 19.18 -12.01
CA GLY A 69 -10.68 19.84 -13.29
C GLY A 69 -9.32 19.47 -13.91
N SER A 70 -8.42 18.89 -13.12
CA SER A 70 -7.11 18.42 -13.59
C SER A 70 -7.15 17.09 -14.37
N TYR A 71 -8.29 16.42 -14.41
CA TYR A 71 -8.46 15.18 -15.18
C TYR A 71 -8.54 15.45 -16.70
N PRO A 72 -8.29 14.42 -17.55
CA PRO A 72 -8.46 14.56 -18.99
C PRO A 72 -9.89 15.02 -19.36
N PRO A 73 -10.07 15.79 -20.45
CA PRO A 73 -11.39 16.22 -20.90
C PRO A 73 -12.37 15.05 -21.12
N ALA A 74 -11.88 13.89 -21.58
CA ALA A 74 -12.70 12.69 -21.72
C ALA A 74 -13.27 12.21 -20.37
N VAL A 75 -12.46 12.18 -19.31
CA VAL A 75 -12.94 11.84 -17.95
C VAL A 75 -13.96 12.87 -17.47
N GLN A 76 -13.68 14.16 -17.69
CA GLN A 76 -14.59 15.23 -17.30
C GLN A 76 -15.95 15.07 -18.00
N ALA A 77 -15.97 14.97 -19.32
CA ALA A 77 -17.21 14.88 -20.10
C ALA A 77 -18.02 13.59 -19.82
N HIS A 78 -17.35 12.44 -19.69
CA HIS A 78 -18.03 11.16 -19.54
C HIS A 78 -18.44 10.84 -18.10
N TYR A 79 -17.65 11.27 -17.13
CA TYR A 79 -17.84 10.88 -15.73
C TYR A 79 -18.21 12.05 -14.84
N LEU A 80 -17.46 13.16 -14.88
CA LEU A 80 -17.50 14.17 -13.81
C LEU A 80 -18.40 15.38 -14.10
N ASP A 81 -18.80 15.60 -15.35
CA ASP A 81 -19.65 16.72 -15.73
C ASP A 81 -20.97 16.72 -14.94
N ALA A 82 -21.37 17.89 -14.45
CA ALA A 82 -22.54 18.01 -13.57
C ALA A 82 -23.89 17.71 -14.27
N HIS A 83 -23.94 17.82 -15.59
CA HIS A 83 -25.16 17.65 -16.39
C HIS A 83 -25.15 16.36 -17.21
N THR A 84 -24.00 15.99 -17.76
CA THR A 84 -23.85 14.83 -18.66
C THR A 84 -23.05 13.69 -18.06
N GLY A 85 -22.33 13.94 -16.98
CA GLY A 85 -21.48 12.97 -16.31
C GLY A 85 -22.29 11.90 -15.61
N ARG A 86 -21.69 10.71 -15.52
CA ARG A 86 -22.34 9.52 -14.94
C ARG A 86 -21.96 9.27 -13.49
N MET A 87 -21.04 10.06 -12.93
CA MET A 87 -20.44 9.82 -11.63
C MET A 87 -20.22 11.15 -10.90
N HIS A 88 -20.84 11.29 -9.72
CA HIS A 88 -20.57 12.43 -8.86
C HIS A 88 -19.49 12.08 -7.84
N CYS A 89 -18.38 12.82 -7.88
CA CYS A 89 -17.26 12.62 -6.97
C CYS A 89 -17.28 13.66 -5.85
N ALA A 90 -16.88 13.23 -4.65
CA ALA A 90 -16.63 14.12 -3.53
C ALA A 90 -15.30 13.76 -2.88
N VAL A 91 -14.40 14.74 -2.80
CA VAL A 91 -13.06 14.59 -2.23
C VAL A 91 -12.91 15.58 -1.08
N PRO A 92 -13.57 15.35 0.07
CA PRO A 92 -13.32 16.16 1.27
C PRO A 92 -11.84 16.10 1.65
N GLN A 93 -11.19 15.00 1.26
CA GLN A 93 -9.84 14.70 1.58
C GLN A 93 -9.18 13.76 0.58
N ASP A 94 -7.91 14.03 0.27
CA ASP A 94 -7.08 13.15 -0.56
C ASP A 94 -6.19 12.19 0.25
N ALA A 95 -5.49 11.31 -0.45
CA ALA A 95 -4.60 10.32 0.15
C ALA A 95 -3.43 10.93 0.93
N ALA A 96 -2.89 12.09 0.51
CA ALA A 96 -1.78 12.74 1.20
C ALA A 96 -2.25 13.37 2.51
N GLU A 97 -3.39 14.06 2.50
CA GLU A 97 -4.06 14.59 3.69
C GLU A 97 -4.46 13.45 4.66
N SER A 98 -4.86 12.28 4.13
CA SER A 98 -5.10 11.06 4.91
C SER A 98 -3.84 10.60 5.63
N CYS A 99 -2.72 10.49 4.93
CA CYS A 99 -1.44 10.13 5.51
C CYS A 99 -1.07 11.09 6.65
N VAL A 100 -1.15 12.41 6.42
CA VAL A 100 -0.80 13.43 7.42
C VAL A 100 -1.66 13.29 8.67
N ARG A 101 -2.97 13.13 8.54
CA ARG A 101 -3.85 12.90 9.71
C ARG A 101 -3.54 11.60 10.44
N GLY A 102 -3.10 10.58 9.72
CA GLY A 102 -2.60 9.32 10.27
C GLY A 102 -1.21 9.41 10.91
N GLY A 103 -0.57 10.58 10.93
CA GLY A 103 0.78 10.77 11.46
C GLY A 103 1.89 10.31 10.51
N VAL A 104 1.59 10.13 9.22
CA VAL A 104 2.52 9.71 8.17
C VAL A 104 2.85 10.91 7.30
N ASP A 105 4.13 11.18 7.10
CA ASP A 105 4.60 12.19 6.15
C ASP A 105 4.63 11.59 4.73
N PRO A 106 3.79 12.06 3.78
CA PRO A 106 3.76 11.54 2.41
C PRO A 106 5.12 11.61 1.71
N ALA A 107 5.95 12.61 2.03
CA ALA A 107 7.27 12.79 1.43
C ALA A 107 8.26 11.71 1.88
N LYS A 108 7.97 10.95 2.94
CA LYS A 108 8.81 9.84 3.45
C LYS A 108 8.34 8.46 2.99
N VAL A 109 7.21 8.36 2.30
CA VAL A 109 6.72 7.10 1.75
C VAL A 109 7.73 6.58 0.72
N GLU A 110 8.16 5.32 0.88
CA GLU A 110 9.20 4.74 0.04
C GLU A 110 8.65 4.28 -1.31
N ARG A 111 7.42 3.75 -1.32
CA ARG A 111 6.79 3.18 -2.52
C ARG A 111 5.33 3.58 -2.63
N VAL A 112 4.90 3.87 -3.84
CA VAL A 112 3.49 3.97 -4.19
C VAL A 112 3.20 2.91 -5.24
N VAL A 113 2.25 2.00 -4.97
CA VAL A 113 1.76 1.03 -5.94
C VAL A 113 0.51 1.60 -6.57
N ILE A 114 0.50 1.77 -7.88
CA ILE A 114 -0.71 2.12 -8.63
C ILE A 114 -1.23 0.83 -9.27
N SER A 115 -2.42 0.41 -8.88
CA SER A 115 -3.06 -0.81 -9.35
C SER A 115 -3.33 -0.75 -10.85
N HIS A 116 -3.84 0.38 -11.34
CA HIS A 116 -4.08 0.70 -12.74
C HIS A 116 -4.35 2.21 -12.92
N LEU A 117 -4.46 2.66 -14.17
CA LEU A 117 -4.48 4.09 -14.55
C LEU A 117 -5.89 4.66 -14.76
N HIS A 118 -6.89 4.17 -14.04
CA HIS A 118 -8.18 4.84 -13.98
C HIS A 118 -8.10 6.08 -13.08
N PHE A 119 -8.96 7.06 -13.38
CA PHE A 119 -8.92 8.38 -12.75
C PHE A 119 -9.09 8.32 -11.22
N ASP A 120 -9.82 7.33 -10.72
CA ASP A 120 -10.13 7.09 -9.31
C ASP A 120 -9.09 6.24 -8.56
N HIS A 121 -7.92 6.01 -9.14
CA HIS A 121 -6.81 5.31 -8.48
C HIS A 121 -5.52 6.13 -8.45
N ILE A 122 -5.36 7.11 -9.35
CA ILE A 122 -4.09 7.78 -9.58
C ILE A 122 -3.81 8.97 -8.65
N GLY A 123 -4.84 9.59 -8.07
CA GLY A 123 -4.73 10.73 -7.15
C GLY A 123 -3.75 11.84 -7.57
N ASP A 124 -3.39 12.70 -6.62
CA ASP A 124 -2.23 13.59 -6.76
C ASP A 124 -0.99 12.92 -6.18
N HIS A 125 0.00 12.67 -7.03
CA HIS A 125 1.25 12.04 -6.64
C HIS A 125 2.30 13.03 -6.12
N THR A 126 2.10 14.33 -6.31
CA THR A 126 3.08 15.39 -6.01
C THR A 126 3.58 15.36 -4.56
N PRO A 127 2.74 15.12 -3.53
CA PRO A 127 3.20 15.03 -2.14
C PRO A 127 4.12 13.82 -1.85
N PHE A 128 4.08 12.77 -2.67
CA PHE A 128 4.88 11.55 -2.54
C PHE A 128 6.23 11.69 -3.24
N SER A 129 6.96 12.75 -2.89
CA SER A 129 8.12 13.27 -3.61
C SER A 129 9.36 12.36 -3.59
N ALA A 130 9.51 11.50 -2.59
CA ALA A 130 10.61 10.53 -2.52
C ALA A 130 10.23 9.11 -3.01
N ALA A 131 8.95 8.84 -3.23
CA ALA A 131 8.47 7.49 -3.51
C ALA A 131 8.95 6.96 -4.87
N THR A 132 9.25 5.66 -4.95
CA THR A 132 9.29 4.97 -6.25
C THR A 132 7.92 4.40 -6.55
N PHE A 133 7.40 4.70 -7.73
CA PHE A 133 6.09 4.25 -8.19
C PHE A 133 6.21 2.86 -8.83
N LEU A 134 5.27 1.97 -8.53
CA LEU A 134 5.19 0.62 -9.06
C LEU A 134 3.88 0.47 -9.82
N ILE A 135 3.95 0.04 -11.08
CA ILE A 135 2.79 -0.17 -11.94
C ILE A 135 3.03 -1.41 -12.82
N GLY A 136 1.96 -2.08 -13.27
CA GLY A 136 2.08 -3.15 -14.25
C GLY A 136 2.71 -2.67 -15.57
N GLY A 137 3.43 -3.56 -16.26
CA GLY A 137 4.18 -3.25 -17.49
C GLY A 137 3.35 -2.55 -18.57
N ASP A 138 2.10 -2.97 -18.77
CA ASP A 138 1.21 -2.38 -19.78
C ASP A 138 0.88 -0.91 -19.51
N GLY A 139 1.07 -0.44 -18.27
CA GLY A 139 0.89 0.97 -17.90
C GLY A 139 1.83 1.92 -18.65
N GLU A 140 2.98 1.44 -19.13
CA GLU A 140 3.92 2.28 -19.90
C GLU A 140 3.30 2.77 -21.22
N ALA A 141 2.67 1.84 -21.95
CA ALA A 141 1.98 2.16 -23.20
C ALA A 141 0.77 3.07 -22.94
N THR A 142 -0.01 2.82 -21.88
CA THR A 142 -1.15 3.67 -21.50
C THR A 142 -0.73 5.09 -21.14
N LEU A 143 0.41 5.29 -20.48
CA LEU A 143 0.93 6.63 -20.20
C LEU A 143 1.47 7.30 -21.46
N ALA A 144 2.03 6.53 -22.42
CA ALA A 144 2.55 7.08 -23.67
C ALA A 144 1.43 7.61 -24.56
N ASP A 145 0.28 6.95 -24.53
CA ASP A 145 -0.95 7.36 -25.21
C ASP A 145 -1.91 8.17 -24.30
N GLY A 146 -1.38 8.83 -23.27
CA GLY A 146 -2.19 9.62 -22.32
C GLY A 146 -2.39 11.08 -22.73
N TYR A 147 -3.34 11.76 -22.10
CA TYR A 147 -3.56 13.21 -22.25
C TYR A 147 -2.38 14.00 -21.66
N PRO A 148 -1.89 15.10 -22.29
CA PRO A 148 -2.47 15.78 -23.45
C PRO A 148 -2.04 15.25 -24.82
N GLY A 149 -1.15 14.25 -24.90
CA GLY A 149 -0.66 13.72 -26.17
C GLY A 149 -1.77 13.05 -27.01
N ASN A 150 -2.68 12.35 -26.35
CA ASN A 150 -3.92 11.86 -26.93
C ASN A 150 -5.13 12.60 -26.30
N PRO A 151 -5.82 13.48 -27.04
CA PRO A 151 -6.97 14.22 -26.53
C PRO A 151 -8.18 13.36 -26.14
N ALA A 152 -8.28 12.13 -26.68
CA ALA A 152 -9.36 11.20 -26.38
C ALA A 152 -9.05 10.27 -25.20
N ALA A 153 -7.84 10.34 -24.63
CA ALA A 153 -7.43 9.45 -23.54
C ALA A 153 -8.17 9.75 -22.23
N PHE A 154 -8.48 8.67 -21.50
CA PHE A 154 -9.05 8.73 -20.15
C PHE A 154 -7.97 8.80 -19.05
N SER A 155 -6.70 8.63 -19.39
CA SER A 155 -5.56 8.71 -18.49
C SER A 155 -4.71 9.96 -18.79
N LEU A 156 -4.05 10.51 -17.77
CA LEU A 156 -3.01 11.52 -17.96
C LEU A 156 -1.69 10.83 -18.32
N SER A 157 -0.94 11.37 -19.27
CA SER A 157 0.42 10.90 -19.55
C SER A 157 1.38 11.09 -18.36
N ALA A 158 1.02 12.03 -17.47
CA ALA A 158 1.68 12.35 -16.21
C ALA A 158 0.94 11.81 -14.97
N SER A 159 0.13 10.75 -15.10
CA SER A 159 -0.59 10.13 -13.97
C SER A 159 0.36 9.64 -12.86
N VAL A 160 1.62 9.36 -13.19
CA VAL A 160 2.71 9.01 -12.27
C VAL A 160 4.01 9.71 -12.72
N PRO A 161 4.98 9.95 -11.80
CA PRO A 161 6.28 10.52 -12.16
C PRO A 161 7.14 9.47 -12.90
N ARG A 162 7.24 9.60 -14.23
CA ARG A 162 7.89 8.59 -15.09
C ARG A 162 9.32 8.27 -14.67
N GLU A 163 10.09 9.28 -14.29
CA GLU A 163 11.48 9.18 -13.87
C GLU A 163 11.69 8.39 -12.57
N ARG A 164 10.63 8.20 -11.78
CA ARG A 164 10.62 7.38 -10.55
C ARG A 164 9.62 6.23 -10.63
N THR A 165 9.20 5.82 -11.82
CA THR A 165 8.26 4.71 -12.02
C THR A 165 8.97 3.45 -12.51
N LEU A 166 8.72 2.33 -11.84
CA LEU A 166 9.12 0.99 -12.27
C LEU A 166 7.93 0.26 -12.89
N PHE A 167 8.04 -0.05 -14.17
CA PHE A 167 7.07 -0.85 -14.91
C PHE A 167 7.36 -2.33 -14.70
N LEU A 168 6.50 -2.99 -13.93
CA LEU A 168 6.67 -4.38 -13.52
C LEU A 168 6.26 -5.32 -14.64
N THR A 169 7.24 -5.95 -15.28
CA THR A 169 6.97 -7.03 -16.23
C THR A 169 6.59 -8.32 -15.51
N ARG A 170 5.80 -9.17 -16.17
CA ARG A 170 5.46 -10.50 -15.65
C ARG A 170 6.70 -11.35 -15.36
N ALA A 171 7.78 -11.16 -16.13
CA ALA A 171 9.05 -11.84 -15.93
C ALA A 171 9.76 -11.38 -14.63
N ALA A 172 9.74 -10.07 -14.32
CA ALA A 172 10.32 -9.52 -13.09
C ALA A 172 9.65 -10.07 -11.81
N HIS A 173 8.34 -10.34 -11.87
CA HIS A 173 7.60 -10.97 -10.76
C HIS A 173 8.07 -12.40 -10.45
N LEU A 174 8.56 -13.14 -11.45
CA LEU A 174 8.99 -14.53 -11.31
C LEU A 174 10.46 -14.68 -10.85
N THR A 175 11.32 -13.72 -11.17
CA THR A 175 12.75 -13.75 -10.82
C THR A 175 13.05 -13.29 -9.39
N ALA A 176 12.26 -12.38 -8.82
CA ALA A 176 12.47 -11.88 -7.44
C ALA A 176 12.39 -12.98 -6.35
N ARG A 177 11.75 -14.12 -6.64
CA ARG A 177 11.66 -15.27 -5.72
C ARG A 177 12.94 -16.12 -5.66
N ARG A 178 13.89 -15.95 -6.59
CA ARG A 178 15.11 -16.77 -6.65
C ARG A 178 16.31 -16.17 -5.90
N THR A 179 16.27 -14.89 -5.54
CA THR A 179 17.44 -14.17 -4.98
C THR A 179 17.35 -13.86 -3.48
N SER A 180 16.26 -14.19 -2.80
CA SER A 180 16.20 -14.06 -1.34
C SER A 180 17.09 -15.12 -0.68
N PRO A 181 18.16 -14.74 0.05
CA PRO A 181 19.00 -15.71 0.74
C PRO A 181 18.14 -16.42 1.79
N ARG A 182 18.10 -17.75 1.75
CA ARG A 182 17.63 -18.52 2.91
C ARG A 182 18.55 -18.13 4.08
N ARG A 183 18.03 -17.37 5.04
CA ARG A 183 18.68 -17.16 6.33
C ARG A 183 18.90 -18.55 6.94
N SER A 184 20.14 -19.02 6.96
CA SER A 184 20.48 -20.24 7.66
C SER A 184 20.22 -20.00 9.15
N ALA A 185 19.41 -20.89 9.74
CA ALA A 185 19.21 -20.89 11.18
C ALA A 185 20.57 -21.18 11.83
N ARG A 186 21.19 -20.14 12.39
CA ARG A 186 22.41 -20.30 13.18
C ARG A 186 22.01 -21.03 14.45
N SER A 187 22.28 -22.34 14.49
CA SER A 187 22.11 -23.18 15.66
C SER A 187 22.86 -22.56 16.83
N ARG A 188 22.12 -21.99 17.79
CA ARG A 188 22.67 -21.67 19.10
C ARG A 188 22.87 -23.01 19.80
N ARG A 189 24.10 -23.52 19.76
CA ARG A 189 24.55 -24.59 20.66
C ARG A 189 24.34 -24.12 22.09
N ARG A 190 23.32 -24.68 22.75
CA ARG A 190 23.11 -24.61 24.19
C ARG A 190 24.18 -25.50 24.82
N THR A 191 25.20 -24.91 25.44
CA THR A 191 26.10 -25.64 26.33
C THR A 191 25.34 -26.00 27.60
N THR A 192 24.94 -27.26 27.71
CA THR A 192 24.46 -27.86 28.95
C THR A 192 25.66 -28.20 29.82
N SER A 193 25.80 -27.52 30.97
CA SER A 193 26.62 -28.01 32.09
C SER A 193 25.68 -28.69 33.07
N SER A 194 25.91 -29.98 33.32
CA SER A 194 25.15 -30.81 34.24
C SER A 194 25.85 -30.90 35.60
N ALA A 195 25.12 -30.47 36.63
CA ALA A 195 25.02 -30.94 38.02
C ALA A 195 26.17 -31.70 38.70
N THR A 196 26.48 -31.27 39.93
CA THR A 196 26.78 -32.17 41.07
C THR A 196 26.26 -31.54 42.36
N ALA A 197 25.42 -32.29 43.10
CA ALA A 197 24.91 -31.95 44.44
C ALA A 197 25.62 -32.84 45.51
N PRO A 198 25.20 -32.84 46.78
CA PRO A 198 25.62 -31.95 47.87
C PRO A 198 26.53 -32.66 48.90
N ARG A 199 27.23 -31.90 49.76
CA ARG A 199 27.86 -32.44 50.99
C ARG A 199 27.24 -31.83 52.23
N THR A 200 26.90 -32.72 53.16
CA THR A 200 26.40 -32.48 54.51
C THR A 200 27.55 -32.30 55.52
N SER A 201 27.30 -31.55 56.60
CA SER A 201 27.80 -31.67 57.99
C SER A 201 27.73 -30.28 58.68
N SER A 202 26.80 -30.09 59.62
CA SER A 202 26.94 -30.24 61.09
C SER A 202 27.27 -28.91 61.83
N THR A 203 26.25 -28.42 62.54
CA THR A 203 26.26 -27.85 63.91
C THR A 203 27.35 -26.88 64.36
N ARG A 204 26.94 -25.65 64.73
CA ARG A 204 27.02 -25.14 66.13
C ARG A 204 26.17 -23.89 66.38
N ARG A 205 25.78 -23.77 67.65
CA ARG A 205 24.82 -22.90 68.33
C ARG A 205 25.54 -21.69 68.98
N ALA A 206 24.95 -20.49 69.00
CA ALA A 206 25.22 -19.39 69.96
C ALA A 206 24.20 -18.24 69.75
N THR A 207 23.24 -18.03 70.67
CA THR A 207 23.10 -16.87 71.61
C THR A 207 22.93 -15.49 70.94
N ALA A 208 21.75 -14.87 70.94
CA ALA A 208 21.14 -14.04 72.01
C ALA A 208 21.52 -12.53 72.00
N ARG A 209 20.48 -11.70 71.77
CA ARG A 209 20.11 -10.42 72.44
C ARG A 209 20.67 -9.06 71.98
N ALA A 210 19.77 -8.06 72.16
CA ALA A 210 19.86 -6.59 72.10
C ALA A 210 19.70 -5.97 70.69
N THR A 211 18.77 -5.05 70.43
CA THR A 211 17.93 -4.14 71.23
C THR A 211 16.56 -3.95 70.58
#